data_AF-A0A813YNI3-F1
#
_entry.id   AF-A0A813YNI3-F1
#
_cell.length_a   1.000
_cell.length_b   1.000
_cell.length_c   1.000
_cell.angle_alpha   90.00
_cell.angle_beta   90.00
_cell.angle_gamma   90.00
#
_symmetry.space_group_name_H-M   'P 1'
#
loop_
_entity.id
_entity.type
_entity.pdbx_description
1 polymer ?
#
loop_
_entity_poly.entity_id
_entity_poly.type
_entity_poly.pdbx_seq_one_letter_code
_entity_poly.pdbx_strand_id
1 'polypeptide(L)'
;MLQTILNNLKKEKYPSRIILGGPQISYTKTNLEKYYPQVDVFIRGYVDPTFNSGPNYLNVLQQLIQYKYRGKIALQTRIEMIKPEFLDLIVQLNKTAMVVLEFGLQTIHPSEQKFIDRPSNIKKIQRILNEIYERSIACEVSLIFGLPGQTIDSFEKSIDVVTWNTFI
;
A
#
# COMPACT_ATOMS: atom_id res chain seq x y z
N MET A 1 4.62 -25.14 -7.36
CA MET A 1 3.61 -24.36 -8.11
C MET A 1 4.18 -23.02 -8.60
N LEU A 2 4.61 -22.10 -7.72
CA LEU A 2 5.13 -20.78 -8.11
C LEU A 2 6.39 -20.82 -8.98
N GLN A 3 7.41 -21.63 -8.63
CA GLN A 3 8.62 -21.80 -9.47
C GLN A 3 8.31 -22.32 -10.89
N THR A 4 7.32 -23.19 -11.03
CA THR A 4 6.90 -23.74 -12.32
C THR A 4 6.35 -22.64 -13.22
N ILE A 5 5.53 -21.74 -12.66
CA ILE A 5 4.98 -20.58 -13.35
C ILE A 5 6.10 -19.60 -13.75
N LEU A 6 7.03 -19.30 -12.84
CA LEU A 6 8.16 -18.40 -13.10
C LEU A 6 9.10 -18.92 -14.20
N ASN A 7 9.35 -20.22 -14.22
CA ASN A 7 10.17 -20.86 -15.25
C ASN A 7 9.50 -20.83 -16.63
N ASN A 8 8.16 -20.96 -16.68
CA ASN A 8 7.41 -20.87 -17.94
C ASN A 8 7.39 -19.44 -18.48
N LEU A 9 7.19 -18.43 -17.63
CA LEU A 9 7.25 -17.01 -18.02
C LEU A 9 8.61 -16.61 -18.61
N LYS A 10 9.73 -17.07 -18.01
CA LYS A 10 11.07 -16.83 -18.60
C LYS A 10 11.27 -17.57 -19.93
N LYS A 11 10.78 -18.81 -20.05
CA LYS A 11 10.86 -19.59 -21.30
C LYS A 11 10.11 -18.93 -22.45
N GLU A 12 9.01 -18.24 -22.17
CA GLU A 12 8.21 -17.52 -23.17
C GLU A 12 8.78 -16.13 -23.53
N LYS A 13 10.00 -15.79 -23.08
CA LYS A 13 10.65 -14.48 -23.30
C LYS A 13 9.75 -13.31 -22.90
N TYR A 14 9.12 -13.41 -21.72
CA TYR A 14 8.29 -12.33 -21.21
C TYR A 14 9.10 -11.02 -21.15
N PRO A 15 8.68 -9.94 -21.85
CA PRO A 15 9.53 -8.77 -22.11
C PRO A 15 9.69 -7.82 -20.91
N SER A 16 9.13 -8.19 -19.75
CA SER A 16 8.96 -7.32 -18.59
C SER A 16 9.59 -7.92 -17.34
N ARG A 17 10.01 -7.06 -16.40
CA ARG A 17 10.62 -7.46 -15.12
C ARG A 17 9.63 -8.26 -14.26
N ILE A 18 10.10 -9.34 -13.66
CA ILE A 18 9.34 -10.18 -12.73
C ILE A 18 9.63 -9.71 -11.30
N ILE A 19 8.59 -9.25 -10.61
CA ILE A 19 8.66 -8.71 -9.24
C ILE A 19 7.91 -9.66 -8.30
N LEU A 20 8.54 -10.09 -7.22
CA LEU A 20 7.90 -10.87 -6.16
C LEU A 20 7.90 -10.10 -4.83
N GLY A 21 6.75 -10.10 -4.16
CA GLY A 21 6.55 -9.48 -2.84
C GLY A 21 5.66 -10.33 -1.92
N GLY A 22 5.23 -9.75 -0.81
CA GLY A 22 4.35 -10.37 0.19
C GLY A 22 5.10 -11.02 1.37
N PRO A 23 4.38 -11.47 2.42
CA PRO A 23 4.95 -11.97 3.68
C PRO A 23 6.04 -13.01 3.50
N GLN A 24 5.89 -13.91 2.53
CA GLN A 24 6.86 -14.98 2.26
C GLN A 24 8.22 -14.45 1.76
N ILE A 25 8.22 -13.31 1.06
CA ILE A 25 9.45 -12.62 0.63
C ILE A 25 9.99 -11.75 1.77
N SER A 26 9.10 -11.09 2.52
CA SER A 26 9.46 -10.19 3.63
C SER A 26 10.08 -10.87 4.86
N TYR A 27 9.57 -12.03 5.27
CA TYR A 27 10.00 -12.71 6.50
C TYR A 27 11.06 -13.80 6.26
N THR A 28 11.45 -14.04 5.00
CA THR A 28 12.55 -14.97 4.69
C THR A 28 13.88 -14.28 4.99
N LYS A 29 14.58 -14.80 6.01
CA LYS A 29 15.75 -14.15 6.60
C LYS A 29 16.89 -13.92 5.59
N THR A 30 17.21 -14.88 4.71
CA THR A 30 18.29 -14.79 3.70
C THR A 30 18.12 -15.78 2.52
N ASN A 31 18.86 -15.60 1.42
CA ASN A 31 19.00 -16.51 0.26
C ASN A 31 17.82 -16.63 -0.72
N LEU A 32 16.93 -15.63 -0.81
CA LEU A 32 15.80 -15.65 -1.74
C LEU A 32 16.23 -15.72 -3.21
N GLU A 33 17.36 -15.11 -3.55
CA GLU A 33 17.96 -15.11 -4.88
C GLU A 33 18.33 -16.54 -5.34
N LYS A 34 18.63 -17.44 -4.37
CA LYS A 34 18.93 -18.85 -4.64
C LYS A 34 17.66 -19.67 -4.93
N TYR A 35 16.53 -19.30 -4.32
CA TYR A 35 15.26 -20.00 -4.49
C TYR A 35 14.45 -19.47 -5.69
N TYR A 36 14.63 -18.20 -6.07
CA TYR A 36 13.92 -17.57 -7.17
C TYR A 36 14.87 -16.78 -8.10
N PRO A 37 15.82 -17.47 -8.78
CA PRO A 37 16.78 -16.81 -9.67
C PRO A 37 16.12 -16.22 -10.93
N GLN A 38 14.83 -16.48 -11.14
CA GLN A 38 14.06 -15.93 -12.24
C GLN A 38 13.53 -14.52 -11.96
N VAL A 39 13.63 -14.03 -10.72
CA VAL A 39 13.04 -12.78 -10.24
C VAL A 39 14.07 -11.66 -10.32
N ASP A 40 13.66 -10.51 -10.85
CA ASP A 40 14.55 -9.37 -11.06
C ASP A 40 14.59 -8.44 -9.84
N VAL A 41 13.50 -8.39 -9.06
CA VAL A 41 13.38 -7.54 -7.86
C VAL A 41 12.58 -8.24 -6.77
N PHE A 42 13.14 -8.27 -5.56
CA PHE A 42 12.45 -8.70 -4.34
C PHE A 42 11.98 -7.48 -3.55
N ILE A 43 10.68 -7.41 -3.26
CA ILE A 43 10.10 -6.39 -2.39
C ILE A 43 9.89 -7.01 -1.01
N ARG A 44 10.61 -6.52 0.01
CA ARG A 44 10.45 -6.91 1.41
C ARG A 44 9.70 -5.82 2.17
N GLY A 45 8.48 -6.12 2.59
CA GLY A 45 7.76 -5.34 3.60
C GLY A 45 8.01 -5.96 4.96
N TYR A 46 9.05 -5.52 5.66
CA TYR A 46 9.15 -5.77 7.10
C TYR A 46 7.96 -5.08 7.77
N VAL A 47 7.52 -5.56 8.94
CA VAL A 47 6.52 -4.89 9.78
C VAL A 47 7.10 -3.55 10.25
N ASP A 48 7.25 -2.60 9.34
CA ASP A 48 7.54 -1.25 9.71
C ASP A 48 6.22 -0.66 10.24
N PRO A 49 6.24 -0.04 11.42
CA PRO A 49 5.10 0.75 11.85
C PRO A 49 4.81 1.74 10.73
N THR A 50 3.56 1.76 10.31
CA THR A 50 2.95 2.77 9.44
C THR A 50 3.91 3.90 9.05
N PHE A 51 4.34 4.00 7.79
CA PHE A 51 5.40 4.89 7.33
C PHE A 51 5.29 6.32 7.88
N ASN A 52 4.07 6.88 7.92
CA ASN A 52 3.80 8.23 8.41
C ASN A 52 3.58 8.33 9.95
N SER A 53 4.07 7.39 10.76
CA SER A 53 3.96 7.44 12.22
C SER A 53 5.19 7.99 12.96
N GLY A 54 6.38 7.89 12.36
CA GLY A 54 7.62 8.42 12.93
C GLY A 54 7.80 9.94 12.70
N PRO A 55 8.78 10.60 13.33
CA PRO A 55 9.06 12.02 13.06
C PRO A 55 9.80 12.26 11.74
N ASN A 56 10.48 11.24 11.19
CA ASN A 56 11.47 11.41 10.12
C ASN A 56 10.99 11.03 8.71
N TYR A 57 9.74 10.57 8.54
CA TYR A 57 9.23 10.08 7.26
C TYR A 57 9.27 11.13 6.15
N LEU A 58 9.06 12.41 6.47
CA LEU A 58 9.20 13.51 5.52
C LEU A 58 10.65 13.66 5.03
N ASN A 59 11.63 13.53 5.93
CA ASN A 59 13.05 13.59 5.57
C ASN A 59 13.44 12.44 4.63
N VAL A 60 12.89 11.24 4.86
CA VAL A 60 13.11 10.09 3.96
C VAL A 60 12.59 10.40 2.55
N LEU A 61 11.38 10.96 2.43
CA LEU A 61 10.83 11.37 1.12
C LEU A 61 11.69 12.45 0.45
N GLN A 62 12.13 13.44 1.23
CA GLN A 62 13.03 14.50 0.73
C GLN A 62 14.35 13.94 0.21
N GLN A 63 14.94 12.96 0.90
CA GLN A 63 16.14 12.26 0.42
C GLN A 63 15.88 11.50 -0.88
N LEU A 64 14.77 10.76 -0.98
CA LEU A 64 14.40 10.04 -2.21
C LEU A 64 14.26 11.01 -3.40
N ILE A 65 13.67 12.18 -3.17
CA ILE A 65 13.55 13.26 -4.16
C ILE A 65 14.93 13.81 -4.52
N GLN A 66 15.76 14.16 -3.52
CA GLN A 66 17.09 14.73 -3.70
C GLN A 66 18.00 13.82 -4.53
N TYR A 67 17.96 12.52 -4.27
CA TYR A 67 18.73 11.50 -5.00
C TYR A 67 18.05 11.05 -6.30
N LYS A 68 16.92 11.66 -6.68
CA LYS A 68 16.16 11.36 -7.91
C LYS A 68 15.85 9.88 -8.05
N TYR A 69 15.36 9.27 -6.96
CA TYR A 69 14.99 7.86 -6.94
C TYR A 69 14.06 7.53 -8.13
N ARG A 70 14.30 6.37 -8.77
CA ARG A 70 13.49 5.84 -9.87
C ARG A 70 13.06 4.42 -9.53
N GLY A 71 11.77 4.15 -9.61
CA GLY A 71 11.21 2.83 -9.31
C GLY A 71 9.78 2.92 -8.79
N LYS A 72 9.22 1.77 -8.40
CA LYS A 72 7.95 1.70 -7.68
C LYS A 72 8.22 1.61 -6.19
N ILE A 73 7.54 2.43 -5.38
CA ILE A 73 7.56 2.34 -3.92
C ILE A 73 6.12 2.19 -3.45
N ALA A 74 5.87 1.16 -2.64
CA ALA A 74 4.63 1.05 -1.88
C ALA A 74 4.89 1.51 -0.44
N LEU A 75 4.03 2.39 0.09
CA LEU A 75 4.14 2.93 1.44
C LEU A 75 2.89 2.58 2.23
N GLN A 76 3.04 1.69 3.21
CA GLN A 76 1.98 1.42 4.18
C GLN A 76 1.79 2.64 5.06
N THR A 77 0.63 3.29 4.97
CA THR A 77 0.32 4.56 5.62
C THR A 77 -0.99 4.50 6.38
N ARG A 78 -1.10 5.32 7.43
CA ARG A 78 -2.33 5.47 8.20
C ARG A 78 -2.99 6.72 7.69
N ILE A 79 -4.13 6.53 7.03
CA ILE A 79 -4.86 7.60 6.37
C ILE A 79 -5.20 8.74 7.35
N GLU A 80 -5.52 8.42 8.60
CA GLU A 80 -5.85 9.41 9.63
C GLU A 80 -4.66 10.31 10.02
N MET A 81 -3.43 9.89 9.71
CA MET A 81 -2.19 10.62 10.02
C MET A 81 -1.65 11.40 8.82
N ILE A 82 -2.31 11.32 7.66
CA ILE A 82 -1.92 12.11 6.49
C ILE A 82 -2.11 13.60 6.78
N LYS A 83 -1.10 14.37 6.36
CA LYS A 83 -1.09 15.81 6.35
C LYS A 83 -0.80 16.31 4.92
N PRO A 84 -1.19 17.55 4.56
CA PRO A 84 -0.98 18.07 3.21
C PRO A 84 0.49 18.01 2.75
N GLU A 85 1.44 18.35 3.64
CA GLU A 85 2.86 18.37 3.31
C GLU A 85 3.41 16.98 2.89
N PHE A 86 2.81 15.91 3.42
CA PHE A 86 3.16 14.55 3.03
C PHE A 86 2.73 14.28 1.59
N LEU A 87 1.49 14.63 1.23
CA LEU A 87 0.97 14.43 -0.12
C LEU A 87 1.73 15.27 -1.16
N ASP A 88 2.12 16.48 -0.80
CA ASP A 88 2.92 17.35 -1.68
C ASP A 88 4.30 16.75 -1.98
N LEU A 89 4.95 16.11 -0.99
CA LEU A 89 6.19 15.37 -1.21
C LEU A 89 5.97 14.11 -2.06
N ILE A 90 4.84 13.41 -1.91
CA ILE A 90 4.51 12.28 -2.77
C ILE A 90 4.35 12.72 -4.23
N VAL A 91 3.64 13.83 -4.49
CA VAL A 91 3.50 14.41 -5.84
C VAL A 91 4.87 14.78 -6.41
N GLN A 92 5.76 15.36 -5.59
CA GLN A 92 7.11 15.69 -6.02
C GLN A 92 7.95 14.45 -6.35
N LEU A 93 7.87 13.39 -5.53
CA LEU A 93 8.57 12.12 -5.77
C LEU A 93 8.01 11.38 -6.99
N ASN A 94 6.71 11.50 -7.25
CA ASN A 94 6.06 10.92 -8.43
C ASN A 94 6.57 11.47 -9.77
N LYS A 95 7.34 12.56 -9.77
CA LYS A 95 8.04 13.06 -10.97
C LYS A 95 9.14 12.11 -11.46
N THR A 96 9.70 11.28 -10.58
CA THR A 96 10.79 10.35 -10.91
C THR A 96 10.50 8.90 -10.55
N ALA A 97 9.52 8.65 -9.68
CA ALA A 97 9.12 7.35 -9.20
C ALA A 97 7.61 7.13 -9.32
N MET A 98 7.15 5.91 -9.05
CA MET A 98 5.73 5.61 -8.88
C MET A 98 5.49 5.23 -7.43
N VAL A 99 4.83 6.10 -6.67
CA VAL A 99 4.46 5.84 -5.29
C VAL A 99 3.03 5.35 -5.20
N VAL A 100 2.82 4.24 -4.48
CA VAL A 100 1.51 3.71 -4.12
C VAL A 100 1.33 3.82 -2.61
N LEU A 101 0.27 4.49 -2.16
CA LEU A 101 -0.08 4.57 -0.74
C LEU A 101 -0.99 3.42 -0.36
N GLU A 102 -0.58 2.57 0.57
CA GLU A 102 -1.39 1.45 1.06
C GLU A 102 -2.04 1.81 2.40
N PHE A 103 -3.37 1.76 2.46
CA PHE A 103 -4.16 2.09 3.64
C PHE A 103 -4.80 0.85 4.23
N GLY A 104 -4.48 0.55 5.49
CA GLY A 104 -5.25 -0.42 6.27
C GLY A 104 -6.49 0.23 6.86
N LEU A 105 -7.67 0.18 6.21
CA LEU A 105 -8.90 0.76 6.78
C LEU A 105 -9.67 -0.25 7.64
N GLN A 106 -9.67 -1.52 7.24
CA GLN A 106 -10.40 -2.65 7.84
C GLN A 106 -11.92 -2.54 7.77
N THR A 107 -12.51 -1.48 8.34
CA THR A 107 -13.97 -1.23 8.34
C THR A 107 -14.27 0.25 8.58
N ILE A 108 -15.39 0.74 8.03
CA ILE A 108 -15.90 2.10 8.28
C ILE A 108 -16.85 2.19 9.48
N HIS A 109 -17.32 1.06 10.02
CA HIS A 109 -18.42 1.03 10.98
C HIS A 109 -17.91 1.13 12.42
N PRO A 110 -18.37 2.11 13.21
CA PRO A 110 -17.94 2.26 14.60
C PRO A 110 -18.21 1.04 15.49
N SER A 111 -19.31 0.32 15.22
CA SER A 111 -19.66 -0.92 15.92
C SER A 111 -18.60 -2.01 15.72
N GLU A 112 -18.10 -2.17 14.51
CA GLU A 112 -17.05 -3.14 14.15
C GLU A 112 -15.68 -2.67 14.64
N GLN A 113 -15.39 -1.37 14.52
CA GLN A 113 -14.15 -0.74 15.00
C GLN A 113 -13.92 -0.94 16.50
N LYS A 114 -14.99 -0.96 17.29
CA LYS A 114 -14.92 -1.20 18.74
C LYS A 114 -14.36 -2.59 19.07
N PHE A 115 -14.63 -3.61 18.25
CA PHE A 115 -14.13 -4.96 18.46
C PHE A 115 -12.64 -5.12 18.12
N ILE A 116 -12.11 -4.24 17.26
CA ILE A 116 -10.70 -4.24 16.85
C ILE A 116 -9.89 -3.11 17.51
N ASP A 117 -10.47 -2.41 18.49
CA ASP A 117 -9.90 -1.25 19.19
C ASP A 117 -9.28 -0.21 18.24
N ARG A 118 -10.01 0.10 17.16
CA ARG A 118 -9.50 0.95 16.09
C ARG A 118 -10.51 2.01 15.65
N PRO A 119 -10.75 3.05 16.47
CA PRO A 119 -11.65 4.12 16.09
C PRO A 119 -11.08 4.91 14.90
N SER A 120 -11.93 5.23 13.94
CA SER A 120 -11.56 6.10 12.81
C SER A 120 -12.61 7.18 12.55
N ASN A 121 -12.22 8.26 11.89
CA ASN A 121 -13.12 9.34 11.52
C ASN A 121 -13.38 9.29 10.02
N ILE A 122 -14.56 8.77 9.64
CA ILE A 122 -14.94 8.55 8.24
C ILE A 122 -14.95 9.85 7.44
N LYS A 123 -15.44 10.96 8.01
CA LYS A 123 -15.42 12.26 7.32
C LYS A 123 -13.98 12.70 7.00
N LYS A 124 -13.05 12.47 7.92
CA LYS A 124 -11.62 12.76 7.70
C LYS A 124 -11.03 11.84 6.63
N ILE A 125 -11.36 10.54 6.67
CA ILE A 125 -10.90 9.55 5.70
C ILE A 125 -11.37 9.94 4.29
N GLN A 126 -12.66 10.22 4.10
CA GLN A 126 -13.21 10.62 2.80
C GLN A 126 -12.55 11.88 2.25
N ARG A 127 -12.35 12.91 3.09
CA ARG A 127 -11.63 14.13 2.69
C ARG A 127 -10.22 13.81 2.17
N ILE A 128 -9.49 12.95 2.88
CA ILE A 128 -8.11 12.61 2.50
C ILE A 128 -8.09 11.74 1.24
N LEU A 129 -9.03 10.81 1.06
CA LEU A 129 -9.17 10.05 -0.19
C LEU A 129 -9.45 10.96 -1.38
N ASN A 130 -10.30 11.98 -1.22
CA ASN A 130 -10.55 12.98 -2.26
C ASN A 130 -9.27 13.76 -2.60
N GLU A 131 -8.51 14.20 -1.60
CA GLU A 131 -7.23 14.89 -1.79
C GLU A 131 -6.18 14.04 -2.52
N ILE A 132 -6.17 12.72 -2.29
CA ILE A 132 -5.29 11.76 -2.98
C ILE A 132 -5.72 11.60 -4.44
N TYR A 133 -7.03 11.48 -4.68
CA TYR A 133 -7.62 11.39 -6.01
C TYR A 133 -7.34 12.64 -6.86
N GLU A 134 -7.61 13.84 -6.31
CA GLU A 134 -7.36 15.12 -6.99
C GLU A 134 -5.88 15.31 -7.38
N ARG A 135 -4.96 14.78 -6.56
CA ARG A 135 -3.52 14.81 -6.82
C ARG A 135 -3.02 13.66 -7.72
N SER A 136 -3.92 12.79 -8.20
CA SER A 136 -3.58 11.60 -8.99
C SER A 136 -2.53 10.70 -8.33
N ILE A 137 -2.61 10.53 -7.01
CA ILE A 137 -1.72 9.66 -6.24
C ILE A 137 -2.32 8.26 -6.22
N ALA A 138 -1.57 7.26 -6.67
CA ALA A 138 -2.01 5.87 -6.61
C ALA A 138 -2.16 5.43 -5.14
N CYS A 139 -3.27 4.76 -4.83
CA CYS A 139 -3.48 4.17 -3.51
C CYS A 139 -4.24 2.85 -3.57
N GLU A 140 -4.06 2.06 -2.51
CA GLU A 140 -4.74 0.79 -2.29
C GLU A 140 -5.35 0.83 -0.88
N VAL A 141 -6.65 0.51 -0.77
CA VAL A 141 -7.33 0.45 0.53
C VAL A 141 -7.68 -1.00 0.84
N SER A 142 -7.23 -1.49 1.99
CA SER A 142 -7.56 -2.83 2.48
C SER A 142 -8.70 -2.79 3.49
N LEU A 143 -9.66 -3.70 3.29
CA LEU A 143 -10.80 -3.97 4.16
C LEU A 143 -10.69 -5.40 4.70
N ILE A 144 -11.27 -5.65 5.87
CA ILE A 144 -11.38 -7.00 6.44
C ILE A 144 -12.85 -7.41 6.46
N PHE A 145 -13.11 -8.59 5.90
CA PHE A 145 -14.40 -9.27 6.03
C PHE A 145 -14.35 -10.30 7.17
N GLY A 146 -15.44 -10.44 7.91
CA GLY A 146 -15.59 -11.38 9.04
C GLY A 146 -15.29 -10.79 10.42
N LEU A 147 -15.34 -9.47 10.60
CA LEU A 147 -15.19 -8.88 11.94
C LEU A 147 -16.39 -9.21 12.85
N PRO A 148 -16.21 -9.34 14.17
CA PRO A 148 -17.33 -9.54 15.09
C PRO A 148 -18.41 -8.47 14.91
N GLY A 149 -19.65 -8.90 14.65
CA GLY A 149 -20.78 -8.01 14.42
C GLY A 149 -20.88 -7.41 13.00
N GLN A 150 -19.97 -7.74 12.09
CA GLN A 150 -20.03 -7.32 10.69
C GLN A 150 -21.05 -8.15 9.90
N THR A 151 -21.84 -7.50 9.07
CA THR A 151 -22.81 -8.11 8.17
C THR A 151 -22.36 -7.93 6.71
N ILE A 152 -23.04 -8.62 5.78
CA ILE A 152 -22.79 -8.41 4.35
C ILE A 152 -23.10 -6.96 3.96
N ASP A 153 -24.26 -6.42 4.39
CA ASP A 153 -24.66 -5.03 4.14
C ASP A 153 -23.65 -4.01 4.70
N SER A 154 -23.09 -4.26 5.90
CA SER A 154 -22.08 -3.36 6.47
C SER A 154 -20.75 -3.45 5.71
N PHE A 155 -20.37 -4.63 5.25
CA PHE A 155 -19.20 -4.80 4.39
C PHE A 155 -19.37 -4.13 3.02
N GLU A 156 -20.53 -4.28 2.36
CA GLU A 156 -20.86 -3.62 1.10
C GLU A 156 -20.77 -2.10 1.22
N LYS A 157 -21.33 -1.52 2.29
CA LYS A 157 -21.17 -0.09 2.59
C LYS A 157 -19.71 0.34 2.76
N SER A 158 -18.86 -0.54 3.29
CA SER A 158 -17.42 -0.27 3.42
C SER A 158 -16.75 -0.25 2.04
N ILE A 159 -17.16 -1.14 1.13
CA ILE A 159 -16.71 -1.15 -0.27
C ILE A 159 -17.13 0.15 -0.96
N ASP A 160 -18.41 0.53 -0.89
CA ASP A 160 -18.93 1.73 -1.55
C ASP A 160 -18.14 2.99 -1.20
N VAL A 161 -17.77 3.14 0.08
CA VAL A 161 -16.99 4.29 0.56
C VAL A 161 -15.58 4.32 -0.05
N VAL A 162 -14.96 3.18 -0.31
CA VAL A 162 -13.59 3.12 -0.86
C VAL A 162 -13.59 3.09 -2.39
N THR A 163 -14.60 2.49 -3.04
CA THR A 163 -14.69 2.38 -4.50
C THR A 163 -15.20 3.64 -5.17
N TRP A 164 -15.99 4.49 -4.49
CA TRP A 164 -16.47 5.74 -5.08
C TRP A 164 -15.35 6.67 -5.59
N ASN A 165 -14.13 6.52 -5.05
CA ASN A 165 -12.95 7.29 -5.42
C ASN A 165 -11.85 6.47 -6.13
N THR A 166 -12.06 5.16 -6.33
CA THR A 166 -11.05 4.24 -6.90
C THR A 166 -11.52 3.74 -8.25
N PHE A 167 -11.67 4.65 -9.21
CA PHE A 167 -11.63 4.27 -10.63
C PHE A 167 -10.16 4.26 -11.04
N ILE A 168 -9.68 3.05 -11.27
CA ILE A 168 -8.39 2.70 -11.89
C ILE A 168 -8.40 3.16 -13.34
#